data_AF-A0A953L1L0-F1
#
_entry.id   AF-A0A953L1L0-F1
#
_cell.length_a   1.000
_cell.length_b   1.000
_cell.length_c   1.000
_cell.angle_alpha   90.00
_cell.angle_beta   90.00
_cell.angle_gamma   90.00
#
_symmetry.space_group_name_H-M   'P 1'
#
loop_
_entity.id
_entity.type
_entity.pdbx_description
1 polymer ?
#
loop_
_entity_poly.entity_id
_entity_poly.type
_entity_poly.pdbx_seq_one_letter_code
_entity_poly.pdbx_strand_id
1 'polypeptide(L)'
;MYRLLIPFLLLFIQCNKPVPVPDYENHRTSFLYNNYPSKPFDSTIKILTLNMHLGFKYTQDPWNKYETGGTDDHLEALAGLLNEFDADVIALQEVPLNRANTINKDYIEKLAKHLRMNVAFGAHGYNDATGIYPVYGEWGNAILSKFQILEINNIEIVRISEWEKRSMLVASIKVNDDLTFALANIHYIPKLLNLSATDR
;
A
#
# COMPACT_ATOMS: atom_id res chain seq x y z
N MET A 1 -59.80 -38.95 19.38
CA MET A 1 -59.29 -38.68 18.03
C MET A 1 -58.51 -37.37 18.05
N TYR A 2 -57.22 -37.48 17.70
CA TYR A 2 -56.20 -36.47 17.35
C TYR A 2 -56.09 -35.15 18.13
N ARG A 3 -55.08 -35.10 19.02
CA ARG A 3 -54.41 -33.86 19.46
C ARG A 3 -53.45 -33.40 18.35
N LEU A 4 -53.66 -32.20 17.84
CA LEU A 4 -52.76 -31.56 16.89
C LEU A 4 -51.65 -30.83 17.67
N LEU A 5 -50.43 -31.37 17.64
CA LEU A 5 -49.22 -30.71 18.14
C LEU A 5 -48.68 -29.83 16.99
N ILE A 6 -48.69 -28.51 17.19
CA ILE A 6 -48.00 -27.56 16.31
C ILE A 6 -46.56 -27.43 16.82
N PRO A 7 -45.52 -27.83 16.05
CA PRO A 7 -44.16 -27.53 16.44
C PRO A 7 -43.86 -26.07 16.10
N PHE A 8 -43.50 -25.29 17.12
CA PHE A 8 -42.91 -23.96 16.94
C PHE A 8 -41.51 -24.14 16.33
N LEU A 9 -41.41 -23.95 15.01
CA LEU A 9 -40.14 -23.86 14.31
C LEU A 9 -39.59 -22.44 14.54
N LEU A 10 -38.70 -22.30 15.52
CA LEU A 10 -37.89 -21.08 15.69
C LEU A 10 -36.89 -20.98 14.53
N LEU A 11 -37.30 -20.26 13.49
CA LEU A 11 -36.38 -19.75 12.47
C LEU A 11 -35.44 -18.74 13.13
N PHE A 12 -34.19 -19.13 13.34
CA PHE A 12 -33.12 -18.17 13.60
C PHE A 12 -33.00 -17.28 12.36
N ILE A 13 -33.57 -16.08 12.44
CA ILE A 13 -33.22 -14.99 11.53
C ILE A 13 -31.75 -14.69 11.83
N GLN A 14 -30.88 -15.18 10.96
CA GLN A 14 -29.49 -14.79 10.92
C GLN A 14 -29.51 -13.26 10.74
N CYS A 15 -29.17 -12.52 11.81
CA CYS A 15 -28.88 -11.10 11.67
C CYS A 15 -27.86 -10.98 10.55
N ASN A 16 -28.25 -10.32 9.45
CA ASN A 16 -27.30 -9.68 8.57
C ASN A 16 -26.51 -8.72 9.47
N LYS A 17 -25.35 -9.16 9.99
CA LYS A 17 -24.39 -8.21 10.51
C LYS A 17 -24.15 -7.26 9.33
N PRO A 18 -24.42 -5.95 9.48
CA PRO A 18 -24.00 -5.02 8.44
C PRO A 18 -22.53 -5.32 8.18
N VAL A 19 -22.18 -5.50 6.90
CA VAL A 19 -20.77 -5.61 6.50
C VAL A 19 -20.05 -4.50 7.23
N PRO A 20 -19.07 -4.81 8.11
CA PRO A 20 -18.46 -3.78 8.94
C PRO A 20 -17.97 -2.68 8.00
N VAL A 21 -18.52 -1.47 8.18
CA VAL A 21 -18.00 -0.29 7.50
C VAL A 21 -16.53 -0.23 7.91
N PRO A 22 -15.57 -0.24 6.97
CA PRO A 22 -14.16 -0.16 7.33
C PRO A 22 -13.96 1.06 8.23
N ASP A 23 -13.22 0.89 9.32
CA ASP A 23 -12.80 2.03 10.14
C ASP A 23 -11.67 2.74 9.39
N TYR A 24 -12.08 3.64 8.49
CA TYR A 24 -11.17 4.40 7.64
C TYR A 24 -10.19 5.24 8.46
N GLU A 25 -10.51 5.55 9.71
CA GLU A 25 -9.67 6.34 10.59
C GLU A 25 -8.57 5.51 11.24
N ASN A 26 -8.96 4.41 11.87
CA ASN A 26 -8.07 3.68 12.76
C ASN A 26 -7.55 2.37 12.16
N HIS A 27 -8.12 1.86 11.07
CA HIS A 27 -7.75 0.58 10.46
C HIS A 27 -7.17 0.75 9.06
N ARG A 28 -6.10 1.53 8.90
CA ARG A 28 -5.36 1.60 7.63
C ARG A 28 -4.21 0.60 7.62
N THR A 29 -3.93 0.04 6.46
CA THR A 29 -2.91 -1.00 6.36
C THR A 29 -1.51 -0.41 6.60
N SER A 30 -0.79 -1.04 7.52
CA SER A 30 0.63 -0.82 7.75
C SER A 30 1.26 -2.17 8.10
N PHE A 31 2.26 -2.60 7.33
CA PHE A 31 2.90 -3.90 7.55
C PHE A 31 4.37 -3.86 7.21
N LEU A 32 5.10 -4.84 7.74
CA LEU A 32 6.51 -5.08 7.49
C LEU A 32 6.73 -6.59 7.38
N TYR A 33 7.51 -7.03 6.39
CA TYR A 33 7.90 -8.42 6.19
C TYR A 33 9.39 -8.52 5.87
N ASN A 34 10.11 -9.29 6.68
CA ASN A 34 11.52 -9.64 6.43
C ASN A 34 11.61 -11.05 5.84
N ASN A 35 11.37 -11.18 4.54
CA ASN A 35 11.36 -12.45 3.84
C ASN A 35 12.76 -12.88 3.33
N TYR A 36 13.74 -11.98 3.38
CA TYR A 36 15.10 -12.19 2.86
C TYR A 36 16.16 -11.83 3.92
N PRO A 37 17.29 -12.57 3.95
CA PRO A 37 18.38 -12.26 4.87
C PRO A 37 19.03 -10.92 4.52
N SER A 38 19.60 -10.25 5.52
CA SER A 38 20.34 -9.00 5.32
C SER A 38 21.54 -9.20 4.39
N LYS A 39 21.71 -8.29 3.43
CA LYS A 39 22.96 -8.10 2.69
C LYS A 39 24.11 -7.79 3.67
N PRO A 40 25.33 -8.33 3.47
CA PRO A 40 26.52 -7.86 4.17
C PRO A 40 26.84 -6.39 3.87
N PHE A 41 27.09 -5.59 4.89
CA PHE A 41 27.41 -4.17 4.72
C PHE A 41 28.83 -3.97 4.15
N ASP A 42 28.95 -3.19 3.08
CA ASP A 42 30.18 -2.96 2.32
C ASP A 42 30.76 -1.54 2.48
N SER A 43 30.36 -0.83 3.56
CA SER A 43 30.65 0.58 3.87
C SER A 43 29.82 1.63 3.14
N THR A 44 29.01 1.25 2.15
CA THR A 44 28.12 2.18 1.44
C THR A 44 26.66 1.74 1.50
N ILE A 45 25.75 2.71 1.37
CA ILE A 45 24.31 2.45 1.27
C ILE A 45 23.79 3.25 0.08
N LYS A 46 23.32 2.57 -0.95
CA LYS A 46 22.64 3.19 -2.09
C LYS A 46 21.14 3.24 -1.82
N ILE A 47 20.59 4.44 -1.82
CA ILE A 47 19.15 4.67 -1.60
C ILE A 47 18.55 5.24 -2.88
N LEU A 48 17.48 4.61 -3.36
CA LEU A 48 16.70 5.05 -4.51
C LEU A 48 15.32 5.51 -4.03
N THR A 49 14.76 6.53 -4.67
CA THR A 49 13.38 6.96 -4.44
C THR A 49 12.65 7.15 -5.77
N LEU A 50 11.39 6.71 -5.83
CA LEU A 50 10.58 6.78 -7.05
C LEU A 50 9.09 6.83 -6.71
N ASN A 51 8.36 7.71 -7.38
CA ASN A 51 6.91 7.63 -7.46
C ASN A 51 6.54 6.68 -8.61
N MET A 52 5.82 5.59 -8.31
CA MET A 52 5.51 4.52 -9.26
C MET A 52 4.11 4.62 -9.88
N HIS A 53 3.44 5.76 -9.74
CA HIS A 53 2.17 6.08 -10.41
C HIS A 53 1.11 4.98 -10.22
N LEU A 54 0.96 4.44 -9.00
CA LEU A 54 -0.01 3.39 -8.67
C LEU A 54 0.15 2.10 -9.51
N GLY A 55 1.32 1.88 -10.10
CA GLY A 55 1.58 0.77 -11.01
C GLY A 55 1.02 0.97 -12.42
N PHE A 56 0.75 2.20 -12.85
CA PHE A 56 0.27 2.54 -14.18
C PHE A 56 1.39 3.11 -15.05
N LYS A 57 1.26 2.93 -16.37
CA LYS A 57 2.15 3.62 -17.32
C LYS A 57 1.87 5.12 -17.26
N TYR A 58 2.86 5.95 -17.60
CA TYR A 58 2.70 7.42 -17.60
C TYR A 58 1.62 7.94 -18.55
N THR A 59 1.21 7.14 -19.54
CA THR A 59 0.12 7.47 -20.49
C THR A 59 -1.25 7.08 -19.99
N GLN A 60 -1.34 6.46 -18.81
CA GLN A 60 -2.56 5.93 -18.23
C GLN A 60 -2.99 6.77 -17.04
N ASP A 61 -4.30 6.95 -16.88
CA ASP A 61 -4.91 7.61 -15.73
C ASP A 61 -5.30 6.56 -14.68
N PRO A 62 -4.63 6.52 -13.51
CA PRO A 62 -4.95 5.57 -12.44
C PRO A 62 -6.33 5.80 -11.82
N TRP A 63 -6.95 6.96 -12.04
CA TRP A 63 -8.28 7.31 -11.56
C TRP A 63 -9.39 6.94 -12.55
N ASN A 64 -9.03 6.61 -13.79
CA ASN A 64 -9.97 6.08 -14.78
C ASN A 64 -10.25 4.59 -14.49
N LYS A 65 -11.49 4.28 -14.12
CA LYS A 65 -11.92 2.91 -13.80
C LYS A 65 -11.84 1.92 -14.97
N TYR A 66 -11.77 2.42 -16.20
CA TYR A 66 -11.64 1.59 -17.40
C TYR A 66 -10.18 1.29 -17.76
N GLU A 67 -9.23 1.96 -17.10
CA GLU A 67 -7.82 1.68 -17.27
C GLU A 67 -7.33 0.70 -16.22
N THR A 68 -6.36 -0.11 -16.60
CA THR A 68 -5.82 -1.16 -15.75
C THR A 68 -4.33 -0.95 -15.55
N GLY A 69 -3.92 -0.92 -14.29
CA GLY A 69 -2.54 -0.85 -13.84
C GLY A 69 -2.16 -2.07 -13.03
N GLY A 70 -1.00 -2.01 -12.40
CA GLY A 70 -0.46 -3.08 -11.58
C GLY A 70 -0.33 -4.40 -12.33
N THR A 71 -0.07 -4.37 -13.64
CA THR A 71 0.04 -5.58 -14.48
C THR A 71 1.36 -6.29 -14.24
N ASP A 72 1.46 -7.56 -14.64
CA ASP A 72 2.72 -8.32 -14.58
C ASP A 72 3.78 -7.69 -15.48
N ASP A 73 3.42 -7.24 -16.70
CA ASP A 73 4.36 -6.53 -17.58
C ASP A 73 4.94 -5.26 -16.93
N HIS A 74 4.11 -4.49 -16.22
CA HIS A 74 4.58 -3.29 -15.51
C HIS A 74 5.48 -3.68 -14.33
N LEU A 75 5.10 -4.73 -13.59
CA LEU A 75 5.88 -5.29 -12.48
C LEU A 75 7.28 -5.73 -12.93
N GLU A 76 7.37 -6.50 -14.00
CA GLU A 76 8.66 -6.98 -14.54
C GLU A 76 9.49 -5.82 -15.09
N ALA A 77 8.87 -4.87 -15.80
CA ALA A 77 9.58 -3.70 -16.32
C ALA A 77 10.15 -2.84 -15.17
N LEU A 78 9.36 -2.59 -14.13
CA LEU A 78 9.80 -1.84 -12.95
C LEU A 78 10.88 -2.60 -12.19
N ALA A 79 10.71 -3.90 -11.98
CA ALA A 79 11.72 -4.73 -11.31
C ALA A 79 13.05 -4.75 -12.08
N GLY A 80 13.00 -4.85 -13.42
CA GLY A 80 14.17 -4.75 -14.29
C GLY A 80 14.89 -3.42 -14.12
N LEU A 81 14.16 -2.30 -14.23
CA LEU A 81 14.71 -0.96 -14.04
C LEU A 81 15.34 -0.78 -12.64
N LEU A 82 14.65 -1.19 -11.58
CA LEU A 82 15.14 -1.05 -10.20
C LEU A 82 16.40 -1.90 -9.93
N ASN A 83 16.50 -3.08 -10.57
CA ASN A 83 17.70 -3.91 -10.51
C ASN A 83 18.92 -3.25 -11.19
N GLU A 84 18.74 -2.48 -12.27
CA GLU A 84 19.84 -1.77 -12.92
C GLU A 84 20.51 -0.73 -12.01
N PHE A 85 19.75 -0.12 -11.10
CA PHE A 85 20.29 0.82 -10.11
C PHE A 85 21.05 0.14 -8.96
N ASP A 86 20.81 -1.16 -8.73
CA ASP A 86 21.39 -1.94 -7.64
C ASP A 86 21.32 -1.23 -6.27
N ALA A 87 20.17 -0.61 -5.97
CA ALA A 87 19.95 0.06 -4.70
C ALA A 87 19.94 -0.94 -3.53
N ASP A 88 20.42 -0.53 -2.36
CA ASP A 88 20.31 -1.30 -1.13
C ASP A 88 18.95 -1.09 -0.47
N VAL A 89 18.39 0.11 -0.64
CA VAL A 89 17.09 0.51 -0.12
C VAL A 89 16.34 1.34 -1.17
N ILE A 90 15.05 1.06 -1.35
CA ILE A 90 14.19 1.73 -2.33
C ILE A 90 12.96 2.28 -1.58
N ALA A 91 12.74 3.59 -1.69
CA ALA A 91 11.57 4.29 -1.17
C ALA A 91 10.59 4.54 -2.32
N LEU A 92 9.39 3.95 -2.26
CA LEU A 92 8.37 4.10 -3.30
C LEU A 92 7.19 4.93 -2.81
N GLN A 93 6.75 5.88 -3.62
CA GLN A 93 5.49 6.62 -3.41
C GLN A 93 4.44 6.15 -4.42
N GLU A 94 3.16 6.38 -4.12
CA GLU A 94 2.04 5.93 -4.96
C GLU A 94 2.02 4.42 -5.18
N VAL A 95 2.17 3.68 -4.10
CA VAL A 95 2.13 2.21 -4.13
C VAL A 95 0.68 1.75 -3.95
N PRO A 96 0.09 0.99 -4.89
CA PRO A 96 -1.27 0.51 -4.77
C PRO A 96 -1.34 -0.71 -3.84
N LEU A 97 -2.43 -0.84 -3.12
CA LEU A 97 -2.79 -2.05 -2.37
C LEU A 97 -4.27 -2.34 -2.61
N ASN A 98 -4.59 -3.54 -3.09
CA ASN A 98 -5.96 -4.02 -3.29
C ASN A 98 -6.90 -3.11 -4.13
N ARG A 99 -6.39 -2.18 -4.94
CA ARG A 99 -7.22 -1.30 -5.80
C ARG A 99 -7.96 -2.10 -6.86
N ALA A 100 -9.24 -1.81 -7.08
CA ALA A 100 -10.12 -2.47 -8.03
C ALA A 100 -9.51 -2.52 -9.45
N ASN A 101 -8.91 -1.44 -9.91
CA ASN A 101 -8.32 -1.31 -11.25
C ASN A 101 -6.83 -1.68 -11.35
N THR A 102 -6.30 -2.37 -10.35
CA THR A 102 -4.96 -2.99 -10.41
C THR A 102 -5.06 -4.51 -10.51
N ILE A 103 -4.28 -5.15 -11.39
CA ILE A 103 -4.31 -6.62 -11.54
C ILE A 103 -3.71 -7.28 -10.29
N ASN A 104 -2.49 -6.89 -9.95
CA ASN A 104 -1.79 -7.40 -8.78
C ASN A 104 -2.22 -6.63 -7.51
N LYS A 105 -3.08 -7.25 -6.70
CA LYS A 105 -3.61 -6.65 -5.46
C LYS A 105 -2.56 -6.50 -4.37
N ASP A 106 -1.54 -7.36 -4.39
CA ASP A 106 -0.37 -7.44 -3.52
C ASP A 106 0.89 -6.92 -4.23
N TYR A 107 0.74 -5.88 -5.07
CA TYR A 107 1.78 -5.42 -6.01
C TYR A 107 3.16 -5.25 -5.36
N ILE A 108 3.22 -4.59 -4.19
CA ILE A 108 4.50 -4.30 -3.53
C ILE A 108 5.19 -5.54 -2.99
N GLU A 109 4.44 -6.53 -2.49
CA GLU A 109 4.99 -7.80 -2.03
C GLU A 109 5.56 -8.61 -3.19
N LYS A 110 4.86 -8.60 -4.34
CA LYS A 110 5.38 -9.18 -5.58
C LYS A 110 6.64 -8.47 -6.03
N LEU A 111 6.66 -7.14 -6.07
CA LEU A 111 7.86 -6.38 -6.46
C LEU A 111 9.04 -6.68 -5.54
N ALA A 112 8.81 -6.74 -4.23
CA ALA A 112 9.80 -7.13 -3.24
C ALA A 112 10.36 -8.54 -3.51
N LYS A 113 9.51 -9.47 -3.93
CA LYS A 113 9.91 -10.83 -4.33
C LYS A 113 10.80 -10.83 -5.57
N HIS A 114 10.46 -10.06 -6.61
CA HIS A 114 11.29 -9.93 -7.82
C HIS A 114 12.67 -9.34 -7.50
N LEU A 115 12.74 -8.39 -6.57
CA LEU A 115 13.98 -7.73 -6.15
C LEU A 115 14.73 -8.46 -5.03
N ARG A 116 14.13 -9.51 -4.45
CA ARG A 116 14.64 -10.22 -3.27
C ARG A 116 14.93 -9.29 -2.08
N MET A 117 14.00 -8.36 -1.83
CA MET A 117 14.11 -7.37 -0.75
C MET A 117 13.04 -7.59 0.32
N ASN A 118 13.36 -7.20 1.55
CA ASN A 118 12.38 -7.03 2.62
C ASN A 118 11.47 -5.85 2.29
N VAL A 119 10.24 -5.85 2.81
CA VAL A 119 9.22 -4.87 2.43
C VAL A 119 8.55 -4.29 3.66
N ALA A 120 8.29 -2.99 3.61
CA ALA A 120 7.33 -2.32 4.46
C ALA A 120 6.39 -1.45 3.64
N PHE A 121 5.16 -1.31 4.13
CA PHE A 121 4.12 -0.49 3.52
C PHE A 121 3.36 0.27 4.59
N GLY A 122 2.95 1.50 4.25
CA GLY A 122 2.07 2.32 5.07
C GLY A 122 1.09 3.10 4.20
N ALA A 123 -0.20 2.82 4.34
CA ALA A 123 -1.25 3.48 3.58
C ALA A 123 -1.40 4.97 3.93
N HIS A 124 -1.60 5.78 2.89
CA HIS A 124 -2.14 7.14 2.95
C HIS A 124 -3.64 7.16 3.18
N GLY A 125 -4.34 6.08 2.88
CA GLY A 125 -5.78 6.03 2.98
C GLY A 125 -6.37 5.10 1.95
N TYR A 126 -7.69 5.14 1.90
CA TYR A 126 -8.48 4.27 1.06
C TYR A 126 -8.77 4.99 -0.24
N ASN A 127 -8.52 4.33 -1.36
CA ASN A 127 -8.87 4.83 -2.67
C ASN A 127 -9.09 3.73 -3.69
N ASP A 128 -10.05 3.98 -4.56
CA ASP A 128 -10.25 3.27 -5.80
C ASP A 128 -10.38 4.29 -6.94
N ALA A 129 -10.47 3.80 -8.17
CA ALA A 129 -10.78 4.65 -9.32
C ALA A 129 -12.15 5.36 -9.15
N THR A 130 -12.29 6.52 -9.80
CA THR A 130 -13.50 7.35 -9.66
C THR A 130 -14.76 6.57 -10.05
N GLY A 131 -15.76 6.62 -9.18
CA GLY A 131 -17.04 5.95 -9.38
C GLY A 131 -17.05 4.45 -9.07
N ILE A 132 -16.03 3.93 -8.39
CA ILE A 132 -16.02 2.57 -7.82
C ILE A 132 -16.43 2.64 -6.34
N TYR A 133 -17.50 1.93 -6.00
CA TYR A 133 -18.01 1.82 -4.64
C TYR A 133 -18.51 0.40 -4.35
N PRO A 134 -18.41 -0.08 -3.09
CA PRO A 134 -17.66 0.53 -1.98
C PRO A 134 -16.14 0.52 -2.24
N VAL A 135 -15.42 1.45 -1.60
CA VAL A 135 -13.96 1.58 -1.74
C VAL A 135 -13.27 0.54 -0.85
N TYR A 136 -12.41 -0.27 -1.45
CA TYR A 136 -11.61 -1.30 -0.76
C TYR A 136 -10.11 -1.20 -1.05
N GLY A 137 -9.74 -0.46 -2.09
CA GLY A 137 -8.35 -0.17 -2.39
C GLY A 137 -7.73 0.79 -1.37
N GLU A 138 -6.44 0.67 -1.23
CA GLU A 138 -5.58 1.61 -0.52
C GLU A 138 -4.41 2.01 -1.42
N TRP A 139 -3.73 3.06 -1.02
CA TRP A 139 -2.47 3.47 -1.61
C TRP A 139 -1.58 4.08 -0.53
N GLY A 140 -0.28 4.13 -0.77
CA GLY A 140 0.63 4.72 0.20
C GLY A 140 2.09 4.73 -0.21
N ASN A 141 2.93 4.68 0.81
CA ASN A 141 4.36 4.60 0.68
C ASN A 141 4.84 3.18 0.97
N ALA A 142 5.91 2.77 0.31
CA ALA A 142 6.62 1.55 0.64
C ALA A 142 8.12 1.78 0.78
N ILE A 143 8.78 0.88 1.52
CA ILE A 143 10.22 0.79 1.64
C ILE A 143 10.61 -0.65 1.35
N LEU A 144 11.48 -0.85 0.35
CA LEU A 144 12.12 -2.12 0.06
C LEU A 144 13.57 -2.06 0.53
N SER A 145 14.07 -3.11 1.18
CA SER A 145 15.41 -3.11 1.78
C SER A 145 16.10 -4.46 1.61
N LYS A 146 17.37 -4.44 1.17
CA LYS A 146 18.26 -5.61 1.24
C LYS A 146 18.72 -5.92 2.67
N PHE A 147 18.50 -5.00 3.60
CA PHE A 147 18.76 -5.15 5.04
C PHE A 147 17.47 -5.45 5.81
N GLN A 148 17.59 -5.97 7.03
CA GLN A 148 16.46 -6.18 7.93
C GLN A 148 15.79 -4.85 8.32
N ILE A 149 14.47 -4.80 8.19
CA ILE A 149 13.64 -3.70 8.71
C ILE A 149 13.19 -4.10 10.12
N LEU A 150 13.58 -3.34 11.14
CA LEU A 150 13.30 -3.66 12.54
C LEU A 150 11.88 -3.27 12.95
N GLU A 151 11.46 -2.07 12.56
CA GLU A 151 10.18 -1.48 12.92
C GLU A 151 9.77 -0.44 11.88
N ILE A 152 8.48 -0.13 11.86
CA ILE A 152 7.92 0.94 11.04
C ILE A 152 6.93 1.80 11.82
N ASN A 153 6.82 3.06 11.40
CA ASN A 153 5.80 3.98 11.86
C ASN A 153 5.21 4.73 10.65
N ASN A 154 3.89 4.64 10.47
CA ASN A 154 3.16 5.33 9.40
C ASN A 154 2.51 6.61 9.95
N ILE A 155 3.28 7.69 9.97
CA ILE A 155 2.95 8.93 10.66
C ILE A 155 2.07 9.80 9.76
N GLU A 156 0.90 10.23 10.25
CA GLU A 156 0.07 11.22 9.56
C GLU A 156 0.76 12.59 9.55
N ILE A 157 0.86 13.21 8.38
CA ILE A 157 1.48 14.54 8.20
C ILE A 157 0.44 15.59 7.84
N VAL A 158 -0.49 15.26 6.93
CA VAL A 158 -1.59 16.13 6.54
C VAL A 158 -2.84 15.29 6.40
N ARG A 159 -3.91 15.73 7.05
CA ARG A 159 -5.23 15.14 6.90
C ARG A 159 -6.02 15.91 5.85
N ILE A 160 -6.52 15.22 4.83
CA ILE A 160 -7.31 15.83 3.75
C ILE A 160 -8.80 15.54 3.99
N SER A 161 -9.14 14.29 4.32
CA SER A 161 -10.47 13.85 4.71
C SER A 161 -10.38 12.59 5.58
N GLU A 162 -11.52 11.97 5.92
CA GLU A 162 -11.56 10.66 6.57
C GLU A 162 -11.01 9.53 5.67
N TRP A 163 -11.06 9.73 4.34
CA TRP A 163 -10.64 8.77 3.33
C TRP A 163 -9.17 8.92 2.95
N GLU A 164 -8.66 10.14 3.02
CA GLU A 164 -7.35 10.51 2.48
C GLU A 164 -6.52 11.32 3.49
N LYS A 165 -5.31 10.84 3.75
CA LYS A 165 -4.23 11.62 4.37
C LYS A 165 -2.98 11.58 3.49
N ARG A 166 -2.01 12.41 3.84
CA ARG A 166 -0.61 12.15 3.52
C ARG A 166 0.08 11.65 4.77
N SER A 167 0.87 10.60 4.59
CA SER A 167 1.66 10.02 5.66
C SER A 167 3.13 9.92 5.27
N MET A 168 3.97 9.87 6.29
CA MET A 168 5.39 9.58 6.20
C MET A 168 5.59 8.18 6.77
N LEU A 169 6.10 7.27 5.95
CA LEU A 169 6.50 5.94 6.41
C LEU A 169 7.95 6.03 6.89
N VAL A 170 8.16 5.86 8.19
CA VAL A 170 9.48 5.80 8.79
C VAL A 170 9.81 4.35 9.08
N ALA A 171 10.99 3.88 8.67
CA ALA A 171 11.49 2.55 8.94
C ALA A 171 12.86 2.60 9.61
N SER A 172 13.07 1.74 10.62
CA SER A 172 14.38 1.52 11.23
C SER A 172 15.06 0.34 10.53
N ILE A 173 16.21 0.57 9.91
CA ILE A 173 16.91 -0.39 9.05
C ILE A 173 18.22 -0.82 9.71
N LYS A 174 18.34 -2.11 10.05
CA LYS A 174 19.54 -2.71 10.64
C LYS A 174 20.53 -3.12 9.56
N VAL A 175 21.62 -2.37 9.44
CA VAL A 175 22.67 -2.59 8.43
C VAL A 175 23.66 -3.65 8.90
N ASN A 176 24.06 -3.59 10.17
CA ASN A 176 24.86 -4.61 10.86
C ASN A 176 24.57 -4.52 12.37
N ASP A 177 25.37 -5.19 13.22
CA ASP A 177 25.14 -5.22 14.66
C ASP A 177 25.32 -3.87 15.35
N ASP A 178 26.12 -2.97 14.78
CA ASP A 178 26.47 -1.68 15.37
C ASP A 178 25.78 -0.48 14.69
N LEU A 179 25.22 -0.70 13.49
CA LEU A 179 24.65 0.35 12.65
C LEU A 179 23.18 0.09 12.32
N THR A 180 22.34 1.01 12.77
CA THR A 180 20.94 1.15 12.37
C THR A 180 20.71 2.58 11.93
N PHE A 181 19.94 2.79 10.86
CA PHE A 181 19.51 4.12 10.45
C PHE A 181 18.00 4.18 10.22
N ALA A 182 17.43 5.37 10.37
CA ALA A 182 16.04 5.62 10.05
C ALA A 182 15.91 6.13 8.60
N LEU A 183 15.02 5.51 7.83
CA LEU A 183 14.60 6.03 6.53
C LEU A 183 13.19 6.59 6.64
N ALA A 184 13.00 7.83 6.19
CA ALA A 184 11.68 8.45 6.08
C ALA A 184 11.28 8.59 4.61
N ASN A 185 10.18 7.95 4.22
CA ASN A 185 9.58 8.06 2.89
C ASN A 185 8.28 8.87 2.96
N ILE A 186 8.20 9.94 2.17
CA ILE A 186 7.09 10.87 2.16
C ILE A 186 6.65 11.18 0.72
N HIS A 187 5.34 11.31 0.53
CA HIS A 187 4.75 11.89 -0.67
C HIS A 187 4.00 13.15 -0.25
N TYR A 188 4.51 14.34 -0.62
CA TYR A 188 3.91 15.61 -0.21
C TYR A 188 2.95 16.12 -1.30
N ILE A 189 1.89 16.84 -0.91
CA ILE A 189 1.03 17.55 -1.87
C ILE A 189 1.77 18.83 -2.27
N PRO A 190 2.15 19.02 -3.54
CA PRO A 190 2.65 20.32 -3.99
C PRO A 190 1.60 21.39 -3.67
N LYS A 191 2.04 22.49 -3.04
CA LYS A 191 1.19 23.60 -2.59
C LYS A 191 0.07 23.88 -3.59
N LEU A 192 -1.19 23.78 -3.13
CA LEU A 192 -2.40 24.07 -3.91
C LEU A 192 -2.27 25.43 -4.60
N LEU A 193 -1.94 25.44 -5.89
CA LEU A 193 -2.40 26.49 -6.79
C LEU A 193 -3.89 26.22 -6.96
N ASN A 194 -4.73 26.97 -6.26
CA ASN A 194 -6.18 27.12 -6.43
C ASN A 194 -6.82 26.26 -7.56
N LEU A 195 -6.97 24.95 -7.33
CA LEU A 195 -7.91 24.15 -8.09
C LEU A 195 -9.16 24.06 -7.21
N SER A 196 -10.20 24.75 -7.65
CA SER A 196 -11.51 24.75 -7.02
C SER A 196 -12.02 23.33 -6.84
N ALA A 197 -12.77 23.12 -5.76
CA ALA A 197 -13.35 21.85 -5.32
C ALA A 197 -14.43 21.26 -6.26
N THR A 198 -14.34 21.53 -7.56
CA THR A 198 -15.26 21.05 -8.60
C THR A 198 -14.62 20.04 -9.55
N ASP A 199 -13.31 19.81 -9.47
CA ASP A 199 -12.57 18.97 -10.43
C ASP A 199 -11.97 17.69 -9.80
N ARG A 200 -12.69 17.04 -8.87
CA ARG A 200 -12.38 15.66 -8.44
C ARG A 200 -13.63 14.81 -8.37
#